data_AF-A0A2P1NR09-F1
#
_entry.id   AF-A0A2P1NR09-F1
#
_cell.length_a   1.000
_cell.length_b   1.000
_cell.length_c   1.000
_cell.angle_alpha   90.00
_cell.angle_beta   90.00
_cell.angle_gamma   90.00
#
_symmetry.space_group_name_H-M   'P 1'
#
loop_
_entity.id
_entity.type
_entity.pdbx_description
1 polymer ?
#
loop_
_entity_poly.entity_id
_entity_poly.type
_entity_poly.pdbx_seq_one_letter_code
_entity_poly.pdbx_strand_id
1 'polypeptide(L)'
;LPSKYKAAIYDQPGKISTKLVDLDMPEPAAGDVLIKLYANTIMVLPLNKLNYQKRTNTIPRTHSGVCHSDLGIMLNGWAQLPFPTEVGQVGGHEGVGVIVKMGPGTENSDVKVGDRVGIKWLADVCGSCPPCLAGYDAACFKQKVSGYYWPGTFQQYVTSSATYVTPIPEGLPSDAAAPM
;
A
#
# COMPACT_ATOMS: atom_id res chain seq x y z
N LEU A 1 -0.42 15.75 -10.86
CA LEU A 1 -1.07 14.45 -10.55
C LEU A 1 -2.34 14.34 -11.39
N PRO A 2 -2.74 13.17 -11.89
CA PRO A 2 -4.03 13.03 -12.59
C PRO A 2 -5.20 13.25 -11.62
N SER A 3 -6.39 13.62 -12.12
CA SER A 3 -7.58 13.77 -11.29
C SER A 3 -8.15 12.42 -10.81
N LYS A 4 -7.96 11.37 -11.60
CA LYS A 4 -8.33 9.99 -11.28
C LYS A 4 -7.20 9.01 -11.54
N TYR A 5 -7.25 7.86 -10.90
CA TYR A 5 -6.28 6.79 -11.08
C TYR A 5 -6.93 5.41 -10.91
N LYS A 6 -6.24 4.37 -11.37
CA LYS A 6 -6.73 2.98 -11.32
C LYS A 6 -6.40 2.31 -9.99
N ALA A 7 -7.35 1.53 -9.49
CA ALA A 7 -7.19 0.63 -8.36
C ALA A 7 -7.89 -0.71 -8.64
N ALA A 8 -7.40 -1.77 -8.03
CA ALA A 8 -8.08 -3.05 -7.92
C ALA A 8 -8.73 -3.16 -6.53
N ILE A 9 -10.04 -3.32 -6.52
CA ILE A 9 -10.82 -3.47 -5.29
C ILE A 9 -11.33 -4.90 -5.14
N TYR A 10 -11.58 -5.31 -3.90
CA TYR A 10 -12.39 -6.48 -3.59
C TYR A 10 -13.87 -6.13 -3.78
N ASP A 11 -14.46 -6.58 -4.89
CA ASP A 11 -15.84 -6.23 -5.25
C ASP A 11 -16.88 -7.20 -4.69
N GLN A 12 -16.46 -8.41 -4.30
CA GLN A 12 -17.30 -9.40 -3.61
C GLN A 12 -16.52 -10.10 -2.47
N PRO A 13 -16.29 -9.44 -1.32
CA PRO A 13 -15.68 -10.08 -0.16
C PRO A 13 -16.36 -11.39 0.23
N GLY A 14 -15.57 -12.40 0.60
CA GLY A 14 -16.01 -13.79 0.75
C GLY A 14 -15.86 -14.66 -0.50
N LYS A 15 -15.42 -14.09 -1.62
CA LYS A 15 -15.12 -14.81 -2.87
C LYS A 15 -13.81 -14.30 -3.47
N ILE A 16 -13.20 -15.11 -4.33
CA ILE A 16 -12.05 -14.65 -5.14
C ILE A 16 -12.59 -13.74 -6.26
N SER A 17 -12.71 -12.44 -5.98
CA SER A 17 -13.25 -11.47 -6.91
C SER A 17 -12.56 -10.12 -6.74
N THR A 18 -12.11 -9.56 -7.86
CA THR A 18 -11.55 -8.21 -7.92
C THR A 18 -12.11 -7.45 -9.10
N LYS A 19 -12.28 -6.14 -8.94
CA LYS A 19 -12.69 -5.23 -10.01
C LYS A 19 -11.72 -4.07 -10.12
N LEU A 20 -11.36 -3.71 -11.36
CA LEU A 20 -10.65 -2.48 -11.64
C LEU A 20 -11.64 -1.31 -11.64
N VAL A 21 -11.30 -0.26 -10.89
CA VAL A 21 -12.08 0.97 -10.78
C VAL A 21 -11.17 2.19 -10.96
N ASP A 22 -11.77 3.32 -11.33
CA ASP A 22 -11.11 4.62 -11.28
C ASP A 22 -11.51 5.32 -9.98
N LEU A 23 -10.52 5.69 -9.16
CA LEU A 23 -10.67 6.44 -7.91
C LEU A 23 -10.22 7.89 -8.10
N ASP A 24 -10.81 8.80 -7.33
CA ASP A 24 -10.38 10.20 -7.30
C ASP A 24 -9.04 10.33 -6.56
N MET A 25 -8.14 11.17 -7.09
CA MET A 25 -6.82 11.41 -6.50
C MET A 25 -6.96 11.91 -5.05
N PRO A 26 -6.45 11.18 -4.05
CA PRO A 26 -6.54 11.62 -2.67
C PRO A 26 -5.57 12.76 -2.40
N GLU A 27 -5.99 13.64 -1.50
CA GLU A 27 -5.12 14.64 -0.89
C GLU A 27 -4.54 14.06 0.41
N PRO A 28 -3.22 14.08 0.62
CA PRO A 28 -2.63 13.57 1.86
C PRO A 28 -3.07 14.44 3.05
N ALA A 29 -3.56 13.78 4.10
CA ALA A 29 -3.94 14.43 5.34
C ALA A 29 -2.71 14.95 6.11
N ALA A 30 -2.95 15.64 7.23
CA ALA A 30 -1.85 16.04 8.10
C ALA A 30 -1.08 14.80 8.62
N GLY A 31 0.25 14.83 8.53
CA GLY A 31 1.11 13.69 8.86
C GLY A 31 1.25 12.63 7.77
N ASP A 32 0.46 12.69 6.70
CA ASP A 32 0.50 11.70 5.61
C ASP A 32 1.32 12.20 4.41
N VAL A 33 1.76 11.24 3.60
CA VAL A 33 2.36 11.47 2.28
C VAL A 33 1.54 10.78 1.20
N LEU A 34 1.54 11.34 -0.01
CA LEU A 34 1.01 10.69 -1.20
C LEU A 34 2.13 9.98 -1.95
N ILE A 35 1.94 8.70 -2.22
CA ILE A 35 2.92 7.82 -2.84
C ILE A 35 2.38 7.37 -4.19
N LYS A 36 3.22 7.47 -5.22
CA LYS A 36 2.95 6.89 -6.55
C LYS A 36 3.53 5.47 -6.60
N LEU A 37 2.64 4.49 -6.73
CA LEU A 37 2.98 3.06 -6.76
C LEU A 37 3.10 2.47 -8.17
N TYR A 38 2.47 3.02 -9.20
CA TYR A 38 2.65 2.50 -10.57
C TYR A 38 2.57 3.60 -11.62
N ALA A 39 3.37 3.46 -12.68
CA ALA A 39 3.21 4.24 -13.90
C ALA A 39 2.29 3.49 -14.86
N ASN A 40 1.04 3.96 -14.98
CA ASN A 40 0.14 3.76 -16.12
C ASN A 40 -0.50 2.37 -16.33
N THR A 41 -0.07 1.28 -15.69
CA THR A 41 -0.74 -0.03 -15.85
C THR A 41 -0.66 -0.89 -14.59
N ILE A 42 -1.80 -1.28 -14.02
CA ILE A 42 -1.88 -2.42 -13.10
C ILE A 42 -1.89 -3.66 -13.99
N MET A 43 -0.78 -4.37 -14.09
CA MET A 43 -0.73 -5.64 -14.81
C MET A 43 -1.17 -6.75 -13.85
N VAL A 44 -2.45 -7.13 -13.90
CA VAL A 44 -2.90 -8.42 -13.37
C VAL A 44 -2.51 -9.47 -14.42
N LEU A 45 -1.30 -10.02 -14.29
CA LEU A 45 -0.86 -11.08 -15.20
C LEU A 45 -1.44 -12.43 -14.71
N PRO A 46 -2.10 -13.22 -15.57
CA PRO A 46 -2.36 -14.61 -15.24
C PRO A 46 -1.02 -15.32 -15.01
N LEU A 47 -0.92 -16.10 -13.92
CA LEU A 47 0.29 -16.81 -13.47
C LEU A 47 1.03 -17.56 -14.59
N ASN A 48 0.29 -17.97 -15.63
CA ASN A 48 0.77 -18.83 -16.71
C ASN A 48 1.39 -18.05 -17.90
N LYS A 49 1.50 -16.73 -17.83
CA LYS A 49 2.08 -15.87 -18.90
C LYS A 49 3.21 -14.95 -18.43
N LEU A 50 4.00 -15.39 -17.45
CA LEU A 50 5.20 -14.67 -17.01
C LEU A 50 6.34 -14.80 -18.02
N ASN A 51 6.29 -14.03 -19.10
CA ASN A 51 7.50 -13.65 -19.82
C ASN A 51 8.02 -12.33 -19.23
N TYR A 52 9.01 -12.44 -18.33
CA TYR A 52 9.73 -11.30 -17.77
C TYR A 52 10.45 -10.55 -18.91
N GLN A 53 9.84 -9.49 -19.43
CA GLN A 53 10.51 -8.59 -20.36
C GLN A 53 11.23 -7.50 -19.57
N LYS A 54 12.55 -7.64 -19.50
CA LYS A 54 13.47 -6.65 -18.93
C LYS A 54 13.41 -5.37 -19.79
N ARG A 55 12.51 -4.44 -19.47
CA ARG A 55 12.49 -3.12 -20.11
C ARG A 55 13.58 -2.25 -19.49
N THR A 56 14.56 -1.88 -20.31
CA THR A 56 15.57 -0.85 -20.05
C THR A 56 14.92 0.51 -20.29
N ASN A 57 14.68 1.30 -19.24
CA ASN A 57 14.74 2.78 -19.24
C ASN A 57 14.21 3.37 -17.90
N THR A 58 15.12 4.00 -17.16
CA THR A 58 15.04 5.21 -16.30
C THR A 58 13.84 5.55 -15.39
N ILE A 59 12.77 4.76 -15.31
CA ILE A 59 11.72 4.95 -14.30
C ILE A 59 12.07 4.07 -13.09
N PRO A 60 12.08 4.59 -11.84
CA PRO A 60 12.18 3.74 -10.66
C PRO A 60 11.11 2.67 -10.76
N ARG A 61 11.51 1.40 -10.91
CA ARG A 61 10.54 0.30 -10.96
C ARG A 61 9.75 0.34 -9.66
N THR A 62 8.45 0.16 -9.73
CA THR A 62 7.57 0.12 -8.56
C THR A 62 6.77 -1.18 -8.63
N HIS A 63 6.47 -1.77 -7.48
CA HIS A 63 5.85 -3.10 -7.38
C HIS A 63 4.91 -3.12 -6.18
N SER A 64 3.91 -3.99 -6.20
CA SER A 64 3.35 -4.53 -4.96
C SER A 64 3.54 -6.03 -5.02
N GLY A 65 4.02 -6.60 -3.93
CA GLY A 65 3.91 -8.03 -3.73
C GLY A 65 2.46 -8.43 -3.49
N VAL A 66 2.22 -9.74 -3.54
CA VAL A 66 0.92 -10.36 -3.31
C VAL A 66 1.13 -11.44 -2.27
N CYS A 67 0.54 -11.24 -1.09
CA CYS A 67 0.70 -12.12 0.04
C CYS A 67 -0.52 -13.04 0.19
N HIS A 68 -0.33 -14.18 0.84
CA HIS A 68 -1.46 -15.06 1.18
C HIS A 68 -2.50 -14.36 2.06
N SER A 69 -2.08 -13.37 2.86
CA SER A 69 -2.97 -12.52 3.65
C SER A 69 -3.97 -11.74 2.80
N ASP A 70 -3.61 -11.33 1.58
CA ASP A 70 -4.54 -10.64 0.67
C ASP A 70 -5.70 -11.56 0.27
N LEU A 71 -5.43 -12.85 0.07
CA LEU A 71 -6.45 -13.86 -0.17
C LEU A 71 -7.31 -14.11 1.08
N GLY A 72 -6.67 -14.19 2.25
CA GLY A 72 -7.37 -14.36 3.54
C GLY A 72 -8.35 -13.22 3.83
N ILE A 73 -7.93 -11.98 3.60
CA ILE A 73 -8.77 -10.78 3.66
C ILE A 73 -9.90 -10.87 2.63
N MET A 74 -9.57 -11.08 1.36
CA MET A 74 -10.56 -11.13 0.26
C MET A 74 -11.65 -12.18 0.51
N LEU A 75 -11.30 -13.33 1.11
CA LEU A 75 -12.22 -14.42 1.42
C LEU A 75 -12.94 -14.28 2.76
N ASN A 76 -12.67 -13.25 3.57
CA ASN A 76 -13.10 -13.20 4.97
C ASN A 76 -12.71 -14.48 5.74
N GLY A 77 -11.54 -15.05 5.43
CA GLY A 77 -11.14 -16.37 5.92
C GLY A 77 -10.58 -16.37 7.34
N TRP A 78 -10.33 -15.20 7.94
CA TRP A 78 -9.65 -15.06 9.22
C TRP A 78 -10.63 -14.59 10.31
N ALA A 79 -11.12 -15.55 11.11
CA ALA A 79 -12.14 -15.30 12.13
C ALA A 79 -11.71 -14.33 13.25
N GLN A 80 -10.40 -14.13 13.43
CA GLN A 80 -9.83 -13.23 14.42
C GLN A 80 -9.80 -11.75 13.98
N LEU A 81 -10.07 -11.47 12.70
CA LEU A 81 -10.16 -10.10 12.23
C LEU A 81 -11.44 -9.43 12.79
N PRO A 82 -11.36 -8.15 13.22
CA PRO A 82 -12.42 -7.52 14.00
C PRO A 82 -13.76 -7.37 13.27
N PHE A 83 -13.75 -7.38 11.92
CA PHE A 83 -14.95 -7.27 11.09
C PHE A 83 -14.71 -7.83 9.68
N PRO A 84 -15.76 -8.16 8.91
CA PRO A 84 -15.60 -8.56 7.52
C PRO A 84 -14.99 -7.44 6.67
N THR A 85 -14.27 -7.79 5.62
CA THR A 85 -13.75 -6.85 4.62
C THR A 85 -14.91 -6.15 3.90
N GLU A 86 -14.81 -4.84 3.77
CA GLU A 86 -15.82 -4.03 3.11
C GLU A 86 -15.79 -4.19 1.59
N VAL A 87 -16.97 -4.10 0.96
CA VAL A 87 -17.08 -4.06 -0.50
C VAL A 87 -16.41 -2.79 -1.01
N GLY A 88 -15.48 -2.92 -1.95
CA GLY A 88 -14.74 -1.78 -2.49
C GLY A 88 -13.38 -1.53 -1.83
N GLN A 89 -12.99 -2.34 -0.85
CA GLN A 89 -11.66 -2.26 -0.24
C GLN A 89 -10.56 -2.46 -1.30
N VAL A 90 -9.58 -1.55 -1.34
CA VAL A 90 -8.37 -1.71 -2.16
C VAL A 90 -7.41 -2.66 -1.44
N GLY A 91 -7.06 -3.78 -2.07
CA GLY A 91 -6.18 -4.80 -1.50
C GLY A 91 -4.69 -4.45 -1.51
N GLY A 92 -3.85 -5.35 -0.96
CA GLY A 92 -2.39 -5.26 -1.03
C GLY A 92 -1.77 -4.47 0.11
N HIS A 93 -0.59 -4.90 0.56
CA HIS A 93 0.15 -4.27 1.66
C HIS A 93 1.68 -4.38 1.52
N GLU A 94 2.16 -4.54 0.29
CA GLU A 94 3.55 -4.87 -0.05
C GLU A 94 4.09 -3.91 -1.13
N GLY A 95 3.69 -2.64 -1.06
CA GLY A 95 3.84 -1.66 -2.13
C GLY A 95 5.12 -0.84 -2.02
N VAL A 96 5.93 -0.79 -3.08
CA VAL A 96 7.07 0.13 -3.22
C VAL A 96 6.74 1.21 -4.22
N GLY A 97 6.85 2.47 -3.77
CA GLY A 97 6.56 3.64 -4.59
C GLY A 97 7.51 4.80 -4.33
N VAL A 98 7.16 5.95 -4.89
CA VAL A 98 7.89 7.22 -4.73
C VAL A 98 6.95 8.26 -4.15
N ILE A 99 7.40 8.99 -3.13
CA ILE A 99 6.63 10.10 -2.56
C ILE A 99 6.51 11.21 -3.61
N VAL A 100 5.28 11.63 -3.90
CA VAL A 100 4.97 12.66 -4.90
C VAL A 100 4.34 13.92 -4.30
N LYS A 101 3.87 13.86 -3.04
CA LYS A 101 3.34 15.02 -2.32
C LYS A 101 3.41 14.78 -0.82
N MET A 102 3.75 15.83 -0.07
CA MET A 102 3.72 15.86 1.39
C MET A 102 2.40 16.46 1.87
N GLY A 103 1.82 15.89 2.93
CA GLY A 103 0.70 16.50 3.66
C GLY A 103 1.20 17.52 4.71
N PRO A 104 0.31 18.34 5.29
CA PRO A 104 0.67 19.29 6.33
C PRO A 104 1.34 18.62 7.55
N GLY A 105 2.31 19.26 8.20
CA GLY A 105 2.90 18.72 9.44
C GLY A 105 3.93 17.60 9.22
N THR A 106 4.37 17.39 7.98
CA THR A 106 5.39 16.38 7.62
C THR A 106 6.77 17.00 7.35
N GLU A 107 6.93 18.30 7.61
CA GLU A 107 8.12 19.08 7.26
C GLU A 107 9.38 18.60 7.98
N ASN A 108 9.22 17.94 9.13
CA ASN A 108 10.30 17.38 9.95
C ASN A 108 10.35 15.84 9.90
N SER A 109 9.66 15.20 8.96
CA SER A 109 9.75 13.75 8.78
C SER A 109 11.07 13.33 8.15
N ASP A 110 11.48 12.07 8.35
CA ASP A 110 12.71 11.51 7.77
C ASP A 110 12.60 11.22 6.26
N VAL A 111 11.46 11.54 5.65
CA VAL A 111 11.15 11.29 4.24
C VAL A 111 10.75 12.58 3.53
N LYS A 112 10.99 12.65 2.22
CA LYS A 112 10.63 13.80 1.37
C LYS A 112 10.14 13.37 0.00
N VAL A 113 9.56 14.31 -0.74
CA VAL A 113 9.21 14.12 -2.15
C VAL A 113 10.42 13.61 -2.93
N GLY A 114 10.20 12.56 -3.73
CA GLY A 114 11.24 11.87 -4.50
C GLY A 114 11.82 10.64 -3.81
N ASP A 115 11.65 10.48 -2.49
CA ASP A 115 12.15 9.30 -1.79
C ASP A 115 11.36 8.04 -2.20
N ARG A 116 12.09 6.92 -2.30
CA ARG A 116 11.50 5.60 -2.48
C ARG A 116 11.09 5.05 -1.12
N VAL A 117 9.84 4.62 -1.02
CA VAL A 117 9.28 4.10 0.22
C VAL A 117 8.43 2.86 0.00
N GLY A 118 8.40 2.01 1.03
CA GLY A 118 7.60 0.81 1.16
C GLY A 118 6.41 1.01 2.09
N ILE A 119 5.28 0.41 1.73
CA ILE A 119 4.07 0.30 2.54
C ILE A 119 3.96 -1.14 2.99
N LYS A 120 3.67 -1.31 4.29
CA LYS A 120 3.61 -2.59 4.99
C LYS A 120 2.16 -2.93 5.34
N TRP A 121 1.96 -4.09 5.98
CA TRP A 121 0.71 -4.48 6.63
C TRP A 121 0.11 -3.36 7.49
N LEU A 122 0.91 -2.75 8.35
CA LEU A 122 0.49 -1.62 9.17
C LEU A 122 0.78 -0.32 8.42
N ALA A 123 -0.28 0.41 8.07
CA ALA A 123 -0.19 1.72 7.45
C ALA A 123 0.13 2.82 8.47
N ASP A 124 -0.30 2.64 9.72
CA ASP A 124 -0.16 3.62 10.80
C ASP A 124 -0.52 3.00 12.16
N VAL A 125 -0.06 3.63 13.24
CA VAL A 125 -0.37 3.27 14.63
C VAL A 125 -0.56 4.54 15.47
N CYS A 126 -1.22 4.44 16.63
CA CYS A 126 -1.51 5.65 17.43
C CYS A 126 -0.32 6.25 18.19
N GLY A 127 0.81 5.54 18.29
CA GLY A 127 2.02 5.99 19.00
C GLY A 127 1.88 6.22 20.52
N SER A 128 0.71 6.00 21.11
CA SER A 128 0.39 6.47 22.48
C SER A 128 -0.26 5.43 23.39
N CYS A 129 -0.63 4.25 22.86
CA CYS A 129 -1.15 3.15 23.67
C CYS A 129 -0.02 2.35 24.33
N PRO A 130 -0.28 1.56 25.40
CA PRO A 130 0.77 0.82 26.10
C PRO A 130 1.63 -0.08 25.19
N PRO A 131 1.06 -0.82 24.20
CA PRO A 131 1.88 -1.54 23.23
C PRO A 131 2.82 -0.64 22.41
N CYS A 132 2.33 0.49 21.88
CA CYS A 132 3.16 1.43 21.13
C CYS A 132 4.30 1.99 21.98
N LEU A 133 4.00 2.41 23.22
CA LEU A 133 5.01 2.97 24.12
C LEU A 133 6.05 1.94 24.57
N ALA A 134 5.69 0.67 24.55
CA ALA A 134 6.59 -0.45 24.87
C ALA A 134 7.34 -0.98 23.63
N GLY A 135 7.18 -0.39 22.44
CA GLY A 135 7.82 -0.86 21.21
C GLY A 135 7.16 -2.11 20.58
N TYR A 136 5.94 -2.45 21.00
CA TYR A 136 5.10 -3.52 20.47
C TYR A 136 3.93 -2.94 19.67
N ASP A 137 4.21 -2.01 18.77
CA ASP A 137 3.22 -1.30 17.95
C ASP A 137 2.37 -2.22 17.06
N ALA A 138 2.85 -3.42 16.73
CA ALA A 138 2.05 -4.47 16.07
C ALA A 138 0.81 -4.91 16.86
N ALA A 139 0.75 -4.64 18.15
CA ALA A 139 -0.43 -4.87 19.00
C ALA A 139 -1.22 -3.57 19.26
N CYS A 140 -1.02 -2.52 18.46
CA CYS A 140 -1.74 -1.26 18.62
C CYS A 140 -3.25 -1.43 18.43
N PHE A 141 -4.03 -0.98 19.42
CA PHE A 141 -5.50 -1.07 19.37
C PHE A 141 -6.15 -0.15 18.32
N LYS A 142 -5.39 0.80 17.78
CA LYS A 142 -5.83 1.79 16.79
C LYS A 142 -5.00 1.69 15.51
N GLN A 143 -4.42 0.53 15.24
CA GLN A 143 -3.65 0.30 14.01
C GLN A 143 -4.52 0.48 12.77
N LYS A 144 -3.94 1.02 11.71
CA LYS A 144 -4.52 1.04 10.37
C LYS A 144 -3.88 -0.07 9.55
N VAL A 145 -4.67 -0.97 8.97
CA VAL A 145 -4.16 -2.13 8.25
C VAL A 145 -4.37 -1.95 6.74
N SER A 146 -3.26 -1.79 6.03
CA SER A 146 -3.22 -1.68 4.57
C SER A 146 -3.87 -2.92 3.94
N GLY A 147 -4.74 -2.71 2.95
CA GLY A 147 -5.34 -3.81 2.21
C GLY A 147 -6.55 -4.46 2.88
N TYR A 148 -6.85 -4.15 4.15
CA TYR A 148 -7.96 -4.76 4.89
C TYR A 148 -9.10 -3.77 5.20
N TYR A 149 -8.81 -2.73 5.98
CA TYR A 149 -9.76 -1.65 6.29
C TYR A 149 -9.14 -0.26 6.16
N TRP A 150 -7.92 -0.22 5.63
CA TRP A 150 -7.25 0.96 5.15
C TRP A 150 -6.83 0.72 3.70
N PRO A 151 -6.90 1.72 2.80
CA PRO A 151 -6.56 1.51 1.40
C PRO A 151 -5.17 0.87 1.22
N GLY A 152 -5.12 -0.20 0.46
CA GLY A 152 -3.92 -0.99 0.22
C GLY A 152 -3.05 -0.49 -0.95
N THR A 153 -2.24 -1.40 -1.49
CA THR A 153 -1.21 -1.10 -2.49
C THR A 153 -1.57 -1.57 -3.90
N PHE A 154 -2.71 -2.22 -4.11
CA PHE A 154 -3.22 -2.59 -5.44
C PHE A 154 -3.85 -1.39 -6.16
N GLN A 155 -3.14 -0.27 -6.20
CA GLN A 155 -3.57 0.98 -6.78
C GLN A 155 -2.40 1.85 -7.23
N GLN A 156 -2.62 2.78 -8.15
CA GLN A 156 -1.55 3.62 -8.69
C GLN A 156 -1.03 4.67 -7.71
N TYR A 157 -1.86 5.13 -6.77
CA TYR A 157 -1.51 6.13 -5.76
C TYR A 157 -2.15 5.76 -4.43
N VAL A 158 -1.48 6.08 -3.33
CA VAL A 158 -1.96 5.78 -1.98
C VAL A 158 -1.43 6.81 -0.99
N THR A 159 -2.23 7.13 0.03
CA THR A 159 -1.79 7.93 1.17
C THR A 159 -1.33 7.03 2.31
N SER A 160 -0.24 7.40 2.98
CA SER A 160 0.29 6.66 4.12
C SER A 160 0.99 7.60 5.09
N SER A 161 1.09 7.21 6.36
CA SER A 161 1.73 7.99 7.41
C SER A 161 3.22 8.21 7.10
N ALA A 162 3.67 9.45 7.11
CA ALA A 162 5.06 9.82 6.83
C ALA A 162 6.06 9.15 7.79
N THR A 163 5.61 8.80 9.00
CA THR A 163 6.43 8.18 10.03
C THR A 163 6.39 6.65 10.02
N TYR A 164 5.52 6.04 9.19
CA TYR A 164 5.30 4.60 9.19
C TYR A 164 5.64 3.92 7.86
N VAL A 165 5.81 4.70 6.79
CA VAL A 165 6.45 4.25 5.55
C VAL A 165 7.90 3.81 5.80
N THR A 166 8.40 2.90 4.96
CA THR A 166 9.76 2.36 5.10
C THR A 166 10.65 2.87 3.98
N PRO A 167 11.70 3.68 4.24
CA PRO A 167 12.64 4.10 3.21
C PRO A 167 13.29 2.89 2.51
N ILE A 168 13.29 2.89 1.17
CA ILE A 168 13.87 1.82 0.36
C ILE A 168 15.19 2.30 -0.25
N PRO A 169 16.33 1.67 0.07
CA PRO A 169 17.63 2.05 -0.47
C PRO A 169 17.66 2.03 -2.01
N GLU A 170 18.35 2.98 -2.64
CA GLU A 170 18.45 3.06 -4.11
C GLU A 170 18.97 1.76 -4.75
N GLY A 171 19.92 1.10 -4.10
CA GLY A 171 20.52 -0.14 -4.57
C GLY A 171 19.62 -1.38 -4.46
N LEU A 172 18.48 -1.30 -3.76
CA LEU A 172 17.55 -2.42 -3.60
C LEU A 172 16.47 -2.37 -4.69
N PRO A 173 16.44 -3.35 -5.62
CA PRO A 173 15.41 -3.43 -6.67
C PRO A 173 14.01 -3.58 -6.06
N SER A 174 13.02 -2.89 -6.63
CA SER A 174 11.67 -2.88 -6.05
C SER A 174 10.94 -4.23 -6.09
N ASP A 175 11.26 -5.11 -7.04
CA ASP A 175 10.76 -6.48 -7.09
C ASP A 175 11.31 -7.35 -5.94
N ALA A 176 12.55 -7.08 -5.52
CA ALA A 176 13.15 -7.69 -4.34
C ALA A 176 12.69 -7.04 -3.02
N ALA A 177 12.38 -5.74 -3.04
CA ALA A 177 11.93 -5.00 -1.87
C ALA A 177 10.45 -5.24 -1.55
N ALA A 178 9.60 -5.45 -2.54
CA ALA A 178 8.14 -5.49 -2.35
C ALA A 178 7.65 -6.59 -1.39
N PRO A 179 8.18 -7.83 -1.38
CA PRO A 179 7.80 -8.85 -0.40
C PRO A 179 8.34 -8.52 1.01
N MET A 180 7.78 -7.48 1.66
CA MET A 180 8.21 -6.90 2.93
C MET A 180 7.23 -7.11 4.08
#